data_AF-A0A3L9M6Z5-F1
#
_entry.id   AF-A0A3L9M6Z5-F1
#
_cell.length_a   1.000
_cell.length_b   1.000
_cell.length_c   1.000
_cell.angle_alpha   90.00
_cell.angle_beta   90.00
_cell.angle_gamma   90.00
#
_symmetry.space_group_name_H-M   'P 1'
#
loop_
_entity.id
_entity.type
_entity.pdbx_description
1 polymer ?
#
loop_
_entity_poly.entity_id
_entity_poly.type
_entity_poly.pdbx_seq_one_letter_code
_entity_poly.pdbx_strand_id
1 'polypeptide(L)'
;MKIKFTNEQLLLTLNYDTNVRQVFSLYERCLIHKVIHRDQVLPTDLFTKIKDLLLKIKIQNYKPKYFTWVENIDKGGFVLLETKIKESWNYLK
;
A
#
# COMPACT_ATOMS: atom_id res chain seq x y z
N MET A 1 13.06 10.71 19.61
CA MET A 1 13.10 10.34 18.18
C MET A 1 11.66 10.15 17.70
N LYS A 2 11.14 10.99 16.80
CA LYS A 2 9.78 10.79 16.24
C LYS A 2 9.85 9.58 15.31
N ILE A 3 9.16 8.50 15.67
CA ILE A 3 9.06 7.30 14.84
C ILE A 3 8.40 7.71 13.51
N LYS A 4 9.09 7.52 12.38
CA LYS A 4 8.55 7.70 11.03
C LYS A 4 8.26 6.32 10.43
N PHE A 5 7.21 6.21 9.62
CA PHE A 5 7.00 5.02 8.78
C PHE A 5 8.00 5.00 7.63
N THR A 6 8.42 3.82 7.21
CA THR A 6 9.20 3.67 5.97
C THR A 6 8.27 3.81 4.75
N ASN A 7 8.84 4.12 3.58
CA ASN A 7 8.05 4.19 2.35
C ASN A 7 7.35 2.88 2.04
N GLU A 8 7.98 1.76 2.33
CA GLU A 8 7.42 0.43 2.13
C GLU A 8 6.20 0.18 3.02
N GLN A 9 6.25 0.61 4.28
CA GLN A 9 5.11 0.52 5.20
C GLN A 9 3.93 1.35 4.68
N LEU A 10 4.19 2.55 4.15
CA LEU A 10 3.16 3.41 3.56
C LEU A 10 2.61 2.84 2.25
N LEU A 11 3.45 2.26 1.39
CA LEU A 11 3.01 1.60 0.17
C LEU A 11 2.19 0.34 0.49
N LEU A 12 2.55 -0.40 1.53
CA LEU A 12 1.81 -1.58 1.99
C LEU A 12 0.40 -1.19 2.48
N THR A 13 0.25 -0.08 3.21
CA THR A 13 -1.07 0.37 3.65
C THR A 13 -1.94 0.83 2.49
N LEU A 14 -1.38 1.54 1.51
CA LEU A 14 -2.08 1.91 0.28
C LEU A 14 -2.47 0.69 -0.57
N ASN A 15 -1.61 -0.33 -0.62
CA ASN A 15 -1.91 -1.58 -1.32
C ASN A 15 -3.11 -2.29 -0.67
N TYR A 16 -3.12 -2.40 0.66
CA TYR A 16 -4.25 -2.98 1.38
C TYR A 16 -5.55 -2.18 1.18
N ASP A 17 -5.45 -0.84 1.28
CA ASP A 17 -6.57 0.08 1.08
C ASP A 17 -7.24 -0.11 -0.29
N THR A 18 -6.42 -0.32 -1.31
CA THR A 18 -6.87 -0.50 -2.70
C THR A 18 -7.43 -1.89 -2.96
N ASN A 19 -6.78 -2.94 -2.42
CA ASN A 19 -6.99 -4.31 -2.86
C ASN A 19 -7.82 -5.20 -1.91
N VAL A 20 -8.04 -4.75 -0.67
CA VAL A 20 -8.76 -5.52 0.35
C VAL A 20 -9.98 -4.75 0.84
N ARG A 21 -9.78 -3.53 1.34
CA ARG A 21 -10.85 -2.70 1.87
C ARG A 21 -10.42 -1.25 1.88
N GLN A 22 -11.30 -0.37 1.43
CA GLN A 22 -11.13 1.06 1.57
C GLN A 22 -11.15 1.49 3.05
N VAL A 23 -9.98 1.84 3.57
CA VAL A 23 -9.70 2.34 4.92
C VAL A 23 -9.51 3.87 4.91
N PHE A 24 -8.87 4.39 3.86
CA PHE A 24 -8.54 5.80 3.71
C PHE A 24 -9.52 6.50 2.76
N SER A 25 -9.87 7.74 3.13
CA SER A 25 -10.48 8.72 2.23
C SER A 25 -9.47 9.17 1.16
N LEU A 26 -9.98 9.79 0.09
CA LEU A 26 -9.13 10.35 -0.97
C LEU A 26 -8.09 11.33 -0.41
N TYR A 27 -8.52 12.21 0.50
CA TYR A 27 -7.65 13.21 1.13
C TYR A 27 -6.50 12.54 1.91
N GLU A 28 -6.81 11.51 2.72
CA GLU A 28 -5.80 10.75 3.46
C GLU A 28 -4.81 10.03 2.52
N ARG A 29 -5.28 9.42 1.42
CA ARG A 29 -4.38 8.82 0.42
C ARG A 29 -3.42 9.86 -0.17
N CYS A 30 -3.92 11.04 -0.51
CA CYS A 30 -3.08 12.13 -1.00
C CYS A 30 -2.02 12.55 0.02
N LEU A 31 -2.36 12.61 1.31
CA LEU A 31 -1.38 12.90 2.36
C LEU A 31 -0.31 11.82 2.48
N ILE A 32 -0.70 10.54 2.40
CA ILE A 32 0.26 9.43 2.41
C ILE A 32 1.21 9.53 1.21
N HIS A 33 0.69 9.80 0.00
CA HIS A 33 1.52 10.01 -1.19
C HIS A 33 2.47 11.21 -1.03
N LYS A 34 2.02 12.33 -0.44
CA LYS A 34 2.90 13.47 -0.16
C LYS A 34 4.03 13.11 0.79
N VAL A 35 3.80 12.25 1.76
CA VAL A 35 4.84 11.78 2.69
C VAL A 35 5.86 10.92 1.94
N ILE A 36 5.41 9.97 1.11
CA ILE A 36 6.28 9.09 0.32
C ILE A 36 7.18 9.90 -0.63
N HIS A 37 6.63 10.93 -1.29
CA HIS A 37 7.33 11.65 -2.37
C HIS A 37 7.99 12.97 -1.96
N ARG A 38 7.61 13.58 -0.83
CA ARG A 38 8.03 14.95 -0.46
C ARG A 38 8.49 15.09 1.00
N ASP A 39 8.77 13.98 1.70
CA ASP A 39 9.17 13.91 3.12
C ASP A 39 8.33 14.80 4.05
N GLN A 40 7.00 14.79 3.84
CA GLN A 40 6.07 15.50 4.70
C GLN A 40 5.78 14.72 6.00
N VAL A 41 5.32 15.44 7.02
CA VAL A 41 4.90 14.84 8.29
C VAL A 41 3.41 14.47 8.20
N LEU A 42 3.06 13.26 8.64
CA LEU A 42 1.68 12.81 8.75
C LEU A 42 0.97 13.53 9.92
N PRO A 43 -0.30 13.94 9.74
CA PRO A 43 -1.18 14.27 10.85
C PRO A 43 -1.28 13.12 11.87
N THR A 44 -1.43 13.44 13.15
CA THR A 44 -1.38 12.47 14.27
C THR A 44 -2.48 11.40 14.20
N ASP A 45 -3.67 11.79 13.79
CA ASP A 45 -4.82 10.93 13.55
C ASP A 45 -4.54 9.93 12.42
N LEU A 46 -4.03 10.41 11.29
CA LEU A 46 -3.65 9.57 10.16
C LEU A 46 -2.47 8.64 10.51
N PHE A 47 -1.51 9.11 11.30
CA PHE A 47 -0.42 8.29 11.82
C PHE A 47 -0.94 7.10 12.65
N THR A 48 -1.87 7.37 13.58
CA THR A 48 -2.49 6.34 14.42
C THR A 48 -3.24 5.32 13.56
N LYS A 49 -4.01 5.82 12.59
CA LYS A 49 -4.77 4.98 11.66
C LYS A 49 -3.87 4.04 10.83
N ILE A 50 -2.75 4.55 10.32
CA ILE A 50 -1.75 3.75 9.59
C ILE A 50 -1.11 2.71 10.50
N LYS A 51 -0.75 3.09 11.73
CA LYS A 51 -0.17 2.18 12.73
C LYS A 51 -1.10 1.00 13.00
N ASP A 52 -2.37 1.27 13.28
CA ASP A 52 -3.36 0.24 13.58
C ASP A 52 -3.62 -0.68 12.37
N LEU A 53 -3.61 -0.11 11.16
CA LEU A 53 -3.74 -0.88 9.94
C LEU A 53 -2.54 -1.82 9.72
N LEU A 54 -1.31 -1.35 9.94
CA LEU A 54 -0.10 -2.17 9.81
C LEU A 54 -0.08 -3.33 10.80
N LEU A 55 -0.54 -3.11 12.03
CA LEU A 55 -0.70 -4.18 13.02
C LEU A 55 -1.71 -5.24 12.54
N LYS A 56 -2.85 -4.81 11.99
CA LYS A 56 -3.85 -5.72 11.42
C LYS A 56 -3.31 -6.51 10.22
N ILE A 57 -2.61 -5.84 9.30
CA ILE A 57 -1.93 -6.45 8.16
C ILE A 57 -0.96 -7.55 8.61
N LYS A 58 -0.17 -7.27 9.66
CA LYS A 58 0.76 -8.24 10.25
C LYS A 58 0.04 -9.45 10.84
N ILE A 59 -1.01 -9.24 11.63
CA ILE A 59 -1.81 -10.32 12.23
C ILE A 59 -2.47 -11.19 11.15
N GLN A 60 -2.98 -10.56 10.09
CA GLN A 60 -3.62 -11.25 8.97
C GLN A 60 -2.63 -11.93 8.02
N ASN A 61 -1.32 -11.77 8.24
CA ASN A 61 -0.26 -12.22 7.32
C ASN A 61 -0.54 -11.78 5.87
N TYR A 62 -1.03 -10.55 5.71
CA TYR A 62 -1.40 -10.04 4.39
C TYR A 62 -0.16 -9.85 3.52
N LYS A 63 -0.26 -10.29 2.26
CA LYS A 63 0.77 -10.12 1.23
C LYS A 63 0.31 -9.07 0.22
N PRO A 64 1.18 -8.11 -0.18
CA PRO A 64 0.82 -7.11 -1.17
C PRO A 64 0.39 -7.78 -2.48
N LYS A 65 -0.66 -7.26 -3.09
CA LYS A 65 -1.11 -7.69 -4.42
C LYS A 65 -0.55 -6.76 -5.49
N TYR A 66 -0.06 -7.34 -6.57
CA TYR A 66 0.49 -6.59 -7.70
C TYR A 66 -0.31 -6.91 -8.94
N PHE A 67 -0.50 -5.92 -9.80
CA PHE A 67 -1.26 -6.09 -11.02
C PHE A 67 -0.50 -5.51 -12.19
N THR A 68 -0.53 -6.22 -13.32
CA THR A 68 0.11 -5.79 -14.56
C THR A 68 -0.91 -5.83 -15.69
N TRP A 69 -0.89 -4.82 -16.54
CA TRP A 69 -1.65 -4.83 -17.78
C TRP A 69 -0.98 -5.75 -18.78
N VAL A 70 -1.72 -6.73 -19.28
CA VAL A 70 -1.26 -7.69 -20.28
C VAL A 70 -2.16 -7.58 -21.49
N GLU A 71 -1.57 -7.52 -22.68
CA GLU A 71 -2.32 -7.52 -23.93
C GLU A 71 -2.97 -8.90 -24.14
N ASN A 72 -4.27 -8.88 -24.41
CA ASN A 72 -5.07 -10.04 -24.73
C ASN A 72 -5.37 -10.01 -26.23
N ILE A 73 -4.55 -10.75 -26.99
CA ILE A 73 -4.61 -10.80 -28.46
C ILE A 73 -5.97 -11.35 -28.93
N ASP A 74 -6.51 -12.35 -28.23
CA ASP A 74 -7.77 -13.01 -28.61
C ASP A 74 -9.00 -12.11 -28.40
N LYS A 75 -8.93 -11.18 -27.44
CA LYS A 75 -10.04 -10.26 -27.10
C LYS A 75 -9.85 -8.84 -27.64
N GLY A 76 -8.72 -8.55 -28.29
CA GLY A 76 -8.42 -7.22 -28.83
C GLY A 76 -8.40 -6.13 -27.76
N GLY A 77 -7.56 -6.26 -26.73
CA GLY A 77 -7.41 -5.23 -25.70
C GLY A 77 -6.47 -5.61 -24.57
N PHE A 78 -6.42 -4.81 -23.49
CA PHE A 78 -5.61 -5.10 -22.31
C PHE A 78 -6.46 -5.65 -21.17
N VAL A 79 -5.92 -6.64 -20.45
CA VAL A 79 -6.51 -7.18 -19.23
C VAL A 79 -5.56 -6.96 -18.06
N LEU A 80 -6.10 -6.65 -16.88
CA LEU A 80 -5.33 -6.50 -15.66
C LEU A 80 -5.22 -7.85 -14.96
N LEU A 81 -4.01 -8.36 -14.79
CA LEU A 81 -3.76 -9.65 -14.15
C LEU A 81 -2.94 -9.50 -12.87
N GLU A 82 -3.33 -10.22 -11.82
CA GLU A 82 -2.54 -10.30 -10.59
C GLU A 82 -1.21 -10.98 -10.88
N THR A 83 -0.12 -10.29 -10.61
CA THR A 83 1.25 -10.70 -10.91
C THR A 83 1.91 -11.24 -9.65
N LYS A 84 2.42 -12.48 -9.72
CA LYS A 84 3.26 -13.05 -8.67
C LYS A 84 4.67 -12.46 -8.79
N ILE A 85 5.00 -11.49 -7.96
CA ILE A 85 6.39 -11.05 -7.81
C ILE A 85 7.13 -12.10 -6.97
N LYS A 86 8.25 -12.64 -7.48
CA LYS A 86 9.16 -13.47 -6.65
C LYS A 86 9.71 -12.58 -5.53
N GLU A 87 9.23 -12.78 -4.31
CA GLU A 87 9.54 -11.93 -3.15
C GLU A 87 11.04 -11.92 -2.80
N SER A 88 11.60 -10.71 -2.63
CA SER A 88 12.79 -10.44 -1.81
C SER A 88 12.60 -9.16 -0.99
N TRP A 89 11.49 -9.02 -0.26
CA TRP A 89 11.25 -7.84 0.58
C TRP A 89 10.87 -8.23 2.02
N ASN A 90 11.79 -7.97 2.95
CA ASN A 90 11.56 -8.11 4.39
C ASN A 90 11.00 -6.79 4.95
N TYR A 91 9.69 -6.60 4.88
CA TYR A 91 9.02 -5.35 5.29
C TYR A 91 8.81 -5.17 6.81
N LEU A 92 9.19 -6.18 7.62
CA LEU A 92 8.86 -6.25 9.05
C LEU A 92 10.07 -6.62 9.94
N LYS A 93 11.29 -6.25 9.54
CA LYS A 93 12.44 -6.30 10.45
C LYS A 93 12.39 -5.16 11.46
#